data_AF-A0A443ZVQ2-F1
#
_entry.id   AF-A0A443ZVQ2-F1
#
_cell.length_a   1.000
_cell.length_b   1.000
_cell.length_c   1.000
_cell.angle_alpha   90.00
_cell.angle_beta   90.00
_cell.angle_gamma   90.00
#
_symmetry.space_group_name_H-M   'P 1'
#
loop_
_entity.id
_entity.type
_entity.pdbx_description
1 polymer ?
#
loop_
_entity_poly.entity_id
_entity_poly.type
_entity_poly.pdbx_seq_one_letter_code
_entity_poly.pdbx_strand_id
1 'polypeptide(L)' 'MNATRNSNADWPLRHVMFVALRDGGGSPANLAASLAAMQGISVEELKVQCRRTGEVWIARDGGLSEINQHVYNWAKG' A
#
# COMPACT_ATOMS: atom_id res chain seq x y z
N MET A 1 -21.92 14.27 18.35
CA MET A 1 -20.46 14.08 18.21
C MET A 1 -20.26 13.15 17.01
N ASN A 2 -19.90 13.69 15.84
CA ASN A 2 -19.64 12.86 14.66
C ASN A 2 -18.28 12.21 14.83
N ALA A 3 -18.25 10.91 15.10
CA ALA A 3 -17.04 10.12 14.95
C ALA A 3 -16.63 10.24 13.48
N THR A 4 -15.50 10.87 13.21
CA THR A 4 -14.84 10.83 11.90
C THR A 4 -14.70 9.36 11.54
N ARG A 5 -15.56 8.84 10.68
CA ARG A 5 -15.42 7.49 10.11
C ARG A 5 -14.00 7.46 9.55
N ASN A 6 -13.13 6.66 10.17
CA ASN A 6 -11.82 6.40 9.59
C ASN A 6 -12.09 5.73 8.25
N SER A 7 -12.01 6.50 7.16
CA SER A 7 -12.45 6.10 5.81
C SER A 7 -11.76 4.83 5.29
N ASN A 8 -10.71 4.40 5.99
CA ASN A 8 -9.88 3.25 5.69
C ASN A 8 -10.23 2.02 6.54
N ALA A 9 -11.16 2.12 7.51
CA ALA A 9 -11.49 1.02 8.42
C ALA A 9 -12.08 -0.20 7.70
N ASP A 10 -12.82 0.01 6.62
CA ASP A 10 -13.42 -1.05 5.80
C ASP A 10 -12.48 -1.56 4.69
N TRP A 11 -11.27 -1.00 4.57
CA TRP A 11 -10.37 -1.39 3.51
C TRP A 11 -9.71 -2.73 3.83
N PRO A 12 -9.50 -3.59 2.82
CA PRO A 12 -8.62 -4.73 2.96
C PRO A 12 -7.25 -4.28 3.50
N LEU A 13 -6.69 -5.02 4.45
CA LEU A 13 -5.42 -4.67 5.09
C LEU A 13 -4.30 -4.38 4.07
N ARG A 14 -4.25 -5.15 2.97
CA ARG A 14 -3.32 -4.92 1.86
C ARG A 14 -3.43 -3.54 1.20
N HIS A 15 -4.61 -2.93 1.19
CA HIS A 15 -4.82 -1.57 0.66
C HIS A 15 -4.29 -0.53 1.65
N VAL A 16 -4.50 -0.77 2.96
CA VAL A 16 -3.97 0.09 4.02
C VAL A 16 -2.43 0.07 3.98
N MET A 17 -1.82 -1.12 3.84
CA MET A 17 -0.37 -1.26 3.68
C MET A 17 0.16 -0.49 2.47
N PHE A 18 -0.50 -0.64 1.31
CA PHE A 18 -0.11 0.08 0.09
C PHE A 18 -0.16 1.60 0.28
N VAL A 19 -1.25 2.10 0.85
CA VAL A 19 -1.44 3.55 1.05
C VAL A 19 -0.53 4.11 2.14
N ALA A 20 -0.18 3.33 3.17
CA ALA A 20 0.81 3.74 4.15
C ALA A 20 2.20 3.98 3.51
N LEU A 21 2.62 3.15 2.55
CA LEU A 21 3.87 3.36 1.80
C LEU A 21 3.77 4.55 0.84
N ARG A 22 2.60 4.74 0.23
CA ARG A 22 2.32 5.85 -0.69
C ARG A 22 2.39 7.22 0.00
N ASP A 23 1.75 7.32 1.16
CA ASP A 23 1.52 8.60 1.85
C ASP A 23 2.59 8.91 2.91
N GLY A 24 3.47 7.97 3.24
CA GLY A 24 4.48 8.13 4.29
C GLY A 24 5.60 9.13 3.98
N GLY A 25 5.48 9.93 2.91
CA GLY A 25 6.34 11.09 2.62
C GLY A 25 7.77 10.77 2.17
N GLY A 26 8.12 9.49 1.98
CA GLY A 26 9.43 9.04 1.52
C GLY A 26 9.34 7.86 0.54
N SER A 27 10.49 7.40 0.05
CA SER A 27 10.54 6.20 -0.81
C SER A 27 9.97 4.99 -0.06
N PRO A 28 9.15 4.13 -0.71
CA PRO A 28 8.62 2.89 -0.13
C PRO A 28 9.71 2.03 0.52
N ALA A 29 10.92 2.03 -0.04
CA ALA A 29 12.07 1.29 0.50
C ALA A 29 12.45 1.72 1.93
N ASN A 30 12.31 3.00 2.26
CA ASN A 30 12.69 3.53 3.57
C ASN A 30 11.65 3.18 4.66
N LEU A 31 10.40 2.98 4.26
CA LEU A 31 9.28 2.72 5.18
C LEU A 31 8.95 1.22 5.29
N ALA A 32 9.32 0.44 4.27
CA ALA A 32 8.94 -0.96 4.15
C ALA A 32 9.35 -1.81 5.36
N ALA A 33 10.57 -1.63 5.88
CA ALA A 33 11.03 -2.42 7.02
C ALA A 33 10.18 -2.17 8.28
N SER A 34 9.94 -0.90 8.60
CA SER A 34 9.11 -0.51 9.75
C SER A 34 7.67 -0.95 9.58
N LEU A 35 7.09 -0.79 8.39
CA LEU A 35 5.72 -1.21 8.12
C LEU A 35 5.57 -2.73 8.16
N ALA A 36 6.50 -3.48 7.56
CA ALA A 36 6.51 -4.93 7.60
C ALA A 36 6.58 -5.44 9.05
N ALA A 37 7.46 -4.87 9.87
CA ALA A 37 7.57 -5.19 11.29
C ALA A 37 6.27 -4.90 12.07
N MET A 38 5.63 -3.74 11.84
CA MET A 38 4.34 -3.41 12.47
C MET A 38 3.22 -4.37 12.09
N GLN A 39 3.29 -4.93 10.89
CA GLN A 39 2.30 -5.90 10.38
C GLN A 39 2.68 -7.36 10.67
N GLY A 40 3.85 -7.61 11.28
CA GLY A 40 4.33 -8.96 11.58
C GLY A 40 4.66 -9.80 10.35
N ILE A 41 5.03 -9.17 9.23
CA ILE A 41 5.36 -9.84 7.96
C ILE A 41 6.77 -9.47 7.49
N SER A 42 7.29 -10.20 6.51
CA SER A 42 8.52 -9.81 5.81
C SER A 42 8.28 -8.67 4.80
N VAL A 43 9.36 -7.98 4.43
CA VAL A 43 9.31 -6.96 3.35
C VAL A 43 8.87 -7.59 2.02
N GLU A 44 9.26 -8.83 1.75
CA GLU A 44 8.86 -9.53 0.53
C GLU A 44 7.36 -9.84 0.51
N GLU A 45 6.78 -10.24 1.64
CA GLU A 45 5.32 -10.36 1.78
C GLU A 45 4.61 -9.02 1.63
N LEU A 46 5.16 -7.94 2.19
CA LEU A 46 4.64 -6.59 2.01
C LEU A 46 4.63 -6.19 0.53
N LYS A 47 5.70 -6.49 -0.22
CA LYS A 47 5.74 -6.30 -1.68
C LYS A 47 4.65 -7.12 -2.38
N VAL A 48 4.45 -8.39 -2.02
CA VAL A 48 3.37 -9.23 -2.58
C VAL A 48 1.99 -8.57 -2.35
N GLN A 49 1.71 -8.09 -1.14
CA GLN A 49 0.45 -7.40 -0.85
C GLN A 49 0.29 -6.12 -1.68
N CYS A 50 1.37 -5.35 -1.82
CA CYS A 50 1.33 -4.12 -2.61
C CYS A 50 1.12 -4.39 -4.10
N ARG A 51 1.76 -5.42 -4.66
CA ARG A 51 1.52 -5.85 -6.05
C ARG A 51 0.07 -6.23 -6.28
N ARG A 52 -0.51 -7.06 -5.42
CA ARG A 52 -1.92 -7.48 -5.51
C ARG A 52 -2.87 -6.29 -5.46
N THR A 53 -2.61 -5.32 -4.59
CA THR A 53 -3.41 -4.08 -4.54
C THR A 53 -3.31 -3.30 -5.86
N GLY A 54 -2.11 -3.13 -6.40
CA GLY A 54 -1.92 -2.47 -7.68
C GLY A 54 -2.61 -3.18 -8.85
N GLU A 55 -2.54 -4.52 -8.91
CA GLU A 55 -3.22 -5.34 -9.92
C GLU A 55 -4.75 -5.17 -9.86
N VAL A 56 -5.33 -5.16 -8.65
CA VAL A 56 -6.76 -4.94 -8.46
C VAL A 56 -7.17 -3.55 -8.97
N TRP A 57 -6.39 -2.51 -8.67
CA TRP A 57 -6.70 -1.16 -9.13
C TRP A 57 -6.50 -1.01 -10.64
N ILE A 58 -5.47 -1.60 -11.22
CA ILE A 58 -5.30 -1.64 -12.69
C ILE A 58 -6.51 -2.31 -13.35
N ALA A 59 -6.94 -3.46 -12.83
CA ALA A 59 -8.10 -4.18 -13.38
C ALA A 59 -9.41 -3.38 -13.24
N ARG A 60 -9.57 -2.62 -12.16
CA ARG A 60 -10.76 -1.79 -11.90
C ARG A 60 -10.77 -0.49 -12.71
N ASP A 61 -9.63 0.20 -12.77
CA ASP A 61 -9.52 1.60 -13.20
C ASP A 61 -8.82 1.76 -14.56
N GLY A 62 -8.29 0.67 -15.13
CA GLY A 62 -7.53 0.69 -16.38
C GLY A 62 -6.08 1.17 -16.24
N GLY A 63 -5.63 1.51 -15.03
CA GLY A 63 -4.27 1.97 -14.77
C GLY A 63 -4.08 2.47 -13.34
N LEU A 64 -2.86 2.91 -13.03
CA LEU A 64 -2.51 3.56 -11.77
C LEU A 64 -2.17 5.04 -12.01
N SER A 65 -2.55 5.90 -11.07
CA SER A 65 -1.97 7.24 -10.98
C SER A 65 -0.46 7.16 -10.68
N GLU A 66 0.29 8.21 -11.00
CA GLU A 66 1.75 8.25 -10.84
C GLU A 66 2.20 7.87 -9.42
N ILE A 67 1.52 8.41 -8.40
CA ILE A 67 1.83 8.14 -6.99
C ILE A 67 1.60 6.67 -6.61
N ASN A 68 0.59 6.02 -7.17
CA ASN A 68 0.34 4.60 -6.96
C ASN A 68 1.31 3.73 -7.79
N GLN A 69 1.63 4.17 -9.00
CA GLN A 69 2.57 3.50 -9.90
C GLN A 69 3.95 3.38 -9.26
N HIS A 70 4.39 4.39 -8.50
CA HIS A 70 5.65 4.36 -7.77
C HIS A 70 5.73 3.19 -6.77
N VAL A 71 4.70 3.02 -5.92
CA VAL A 71 4.64 1.92 -4.94
C VAL A 71 4.54 0.56 -5.65
N TYR A 72 3.74 0.48 -6.70
CA TYR A 72 3.61 -0.76 -7.49
C TYR A 72 4.91 -1.18 -8.17
N ASN A 73 5.66 -0.22 -8.73
CA ASN A 73 6.96 -0.47 -9.35
C ASN A 73 8.00 -0.93 -8.33
N TRP A 74 8.07 -0.26 -7.17
CA TRP A 74 8.93 -0.71 -6.07
C TRP A 74 8.55 -2.12 -5.63
N ALA A 75 7.26 -2.41 -5.51
CA ALA A 75 6.81 -3.73 -5.10
C ALA A 75 7.14 -4.83 -6.12
N LYS A 76 7.40 -4.49 -7.40
CA LYS A 76 7.83 -5.42 -8.44
C LYS A 76 9.35 -5.68 -8.46
N GLY A 77 10.17 -4.82 -7.83
CA GLY A 77 11.63 -4.90 -7.80
C GLY A 77 12.15 -5.35 -6.44
#